data_AF-A0A5E3XN57-F1
#
_entry.id   AF-A0A5E3XN57-F1
#
_cell.length_a   1.000
_cell.length_b   1.000
_cell.length_c   1.000
_cell.angle_alpha   90.00
_cell.angle_beta   90.00
_cell.angle_gamma   90.00
#
_symmetry.space_group_name_H-M   'P 1'
#
loop_
_entity.id
_entity.type
_entity.pdbx_description
1 polymer ?
#
loop_
_entity_poly.entity_id
_entity_poly.type
_entity_poly.pdbx_seq_one_letter_code
_entity_poly.pdbx_strand_id
1 'polypeptide(L)'
;MTPHRDYSAELSKACGRGHPIANPQPGIGSDGRPLRPIEVGDVGYISDIHGNFIRMFNVHLAPGADGQPSADSLPDNFEPLVRRPISLIFDQTPIFKSRSVSAKGAKAGVGGPFLGGSVAFSASSEHGAILAAPDPIECYDAQHKLSYKTYAMAHIEE
;
A
#
# COMPACT_ATOMS: atom_id res chain seq x y z
N MET A 1 10.35 14.51 -13.57
CA MET A 1 9.40 13.73 -12.76
C MET A 1 10.18 12.57 -12.20
N THR A 2 10.37 12.49 -10.89
CA THR A 2 11.00 11.33 -10.26
C THR A 2 10.04 10.15 -10.41
N PRO A 3 10.44 9.04 -11.07
CA PRO A 3 9.59 7.87 -11.26
C PRO A 3 9.00 7.39 -9.93
N HIS A 4 7.74 6.95 -9.91
CA HIS A 4 7.11 6.34 -8.73
C HIS A 4 7.96 5.20 -8.12
N ARG A 5 8.70 4.50 -8.99
CA ARG A 5 9.68 3.47 -8.61
C ARG A 5 10.75 3.97 -7.64
N ASP A 6 11.25 5.19 -7.83
CA ASP A 6 12.30 5.75 -6.97
C ASP A 6 11.72 6.12 -5.60
N TYR A 7 10.50 6.69 -5.57
CA TYR A 7 9.78 6.95 -4.32
C TYR A 7 9.58 5.66 -3.51
N SER A 8 9.02 4.62 -4.14
CA SER A 8 8.78 3.33 -3.49
C SER A 8 10.10 2.72 -3.02
N ALA A 9 11.15 2.73 -3.85
CA ALA A 9 12.45 2.17 -3.50
C ALA A 9 13.11 2.89 -2.30
N GLU A 10 13.10 4.22 -2.29
CA GLU A 10 13.66 5.05 -1.22
C GLU A 10 12.99 4.77 0.14
N LEU A 11 11.65 4.77 0.18
CA LEU A 11 10.92 4.53 1.42
C LEU A 11 10.93 3.07 1.85
N SER A 12 10.87 2.11 0.92
CA SER A 12 10.91 0.67 1.27
C SER A 12 12.19 0.31 2.03
N LYS A 13 13.33 0.82 1.56
CA LYS A 13 14.65 0.62 2.19
C LYS A 13 14.76 1.29 3.56
N ALA A 14 14.01 2.37 3.79
CA ALA A 14 14.04 3.11 5.03
C ALA A 14 13.07 2.53 6.09
N CYS A 15 11.89 2.08 5.68
CA CYS A 15 10.80 1.72 6.57
C CYS A 15 10.71 0.22 6.87
N GLY A 16 11.18 -0.65 5.97
CA GLY A 16 11.19 -2.10 6.18
C GLY A 16 9.81 -2.75 6.34
N ARG A 17 8.74 -2.06 5.93
CA ARG A 17 7.33 -2.50 6.10
C ARG A 17 6.62 -2.77 4.77
N GLY A 18 7.38 -3.11 3.73
CA GLY A 18 6.87 -3.34 2.37
C GLY A 18 7.15 -2.17 1.43
N HIS A 19 6.35 -2.08 0.36
CA HIS A 19 6.52 -1.12 -0.73
C HIS A 19 5.45 -0.03 -0.71
N PRO A 20 5.79 1.22 -0.38
CA PRO A 20 4.84 2.32 -0.41
C PRO A 20 4.35 2.60 -1.82
N ILE A 21 3.05 2.88 -1.95
CA ILE A 21 2.41 3.24 -3.21
C ILE A 21 2.40 4.77 -3.31
N ALA A 22 2.97 5.31 -4.38
CA ALA A 22 3.11 6.75 -4.56
C ALA A 22 1.77 7.47 -4.72
N ASN A 23 0.79 6.81 -5.35
CA ASN A 23 -0.58 7.29 -5.46
C ASN A 23 -1.54 6.26 -4.82
N PRO A 24 -1.91 6.41 -3.54
CA PRO A 24 -2.78 5.46 -2.86
C PRO A 24 -4.26 5.61 -3.25
N GLN A 25 -4.60 6.59 -4.10
CA GLN A 25 -5.99 6.81 -4.48
C GLN A 25 -6.51 5.61 -5.28
N PRO A 26 -7.70 5.09 -4.96
CA PRO A 26 -8.34 4.12 -5.83
C PRO A 26 -8.49 4.75 -7.22
N GLY A 27 -8.23 3.95 -8.26
CA GLY A 27 -8.52 4.37 -9.62
C GLY A 27 -10.01 4.67 -9.81
N ILE A 28 -10.39 5.24 -10.95
CA ILE A 28 -11.79 5.43 -11.33
C ILE A 28 -12.17 4.32 -12.30
N GLY A 29 -13.27 3.62 -12.02
CA GLY A 29 -13.83 2.61 -12.90
C GLY A 29 -14.39 3.20 -14.19
N SER A 30 -14.69 2.35 -15.17
CA SER A 30 -15.31 2.76 -16.43
C SER A 30 -16.69 3.41 -16.26
N ASP A 31 -17.35 3.16 -15.14
CA ASP A 31 -18.61 3.77 -14.71
C ASP A 31 -18.44 5.14 -14.04
N GLY A 32 -17.20 5.66 -13.98
CA GLY A 32 -16.88 6.93 -13.35
C GLY A 32 -16.86 6.89 -11.82
N ARG A 33 -17.02 5.72 -11.19
CA ARG A 33 -17.02 5.57 -9.74
C ARG A 33 -15.63 5.20 -9.23
N PRO A 34 -15.26 5.63 -8.00
CA PRO A 34 -14.03 5.13 -7.38
C PRO A 34 -14.04 3.62 -7.29
N LEU A 35 -12.92 2.99 -7.67
CA LEU A 35 -12.69 1.58 -7.43
C LEU A 35 -12.68 1.33 -5.91
N ARG A 36 -12.97 0.10 -5.52
CA ARG A 36 -12.93 -0.29 -4.10
C ARG A 36 -11.54 -0.02 -3.50
N PRO A 37 -11.47 0.33 -2.20
CA PRO A 37 -10.20 0.37 -1.48
C PRO A 37 -9.46 -0.96 -1.56
N ILE A 38 -8.14 -0.89 -1.49
CA ILE A 38 -7.26 -2.06 -1.44
C ILE A 38 -7.46 -2.76 -0.10
N GLU A 39 -7.57 -4.08 -0.13
CA GLU A 39 -7.67 -4.94 1.04
C GLU A 39 -6.55 -5.98 1.10
N VAL A 40 -6.38 -6.57 2.29
CA VAL A 40 -5.54 -7.75 2.45
C VAL A 40 -6.01 -8.86 1.51
N GLY A 41 -5.06 -9.44 0.77
CA GLY A 41 -5.32 -10.49 -0.21
C GLY A 41 -5.54 -10.00 -1.64
N ASP A 42 -5.59 -8.68 -1.87
CA ASP A 42 -5.61 -8.15 -3.23
C ASP A 42 -4.30 -8.46 -3.98
N VAL A 43 -4.45 -8.92 -5.21
CA VAL A 43 -3.38 -9.20 -6.16
C VAL A 43 -3.54 -8.23 -7.33
N GLY A 44 -2.43 -7.65 -7.76
CA GLY A 44 -2.42 -6.61 -8.76
C GLY A 44 -1.02 -6.07 -9.02
N TYR A 45 -0.94 -4.96 -9.74
CA TYR A 45 0.32 -4.31 -10.10
C TYR A 45 0.25 -2.80 -9.84
N ILE A 46 1.40 -2.16 -9.68
CA ILE A 46 1.49 -0.70 -9.59
C ILE A 46 1.61 -0.15 -11.01
N SER A 47 0.72 0.77 -11.39
CA SER A 47 0.79 1.45 -12.68
C SER A 47 2.06 2.31 -12.75
N ASP A 48 2.89 2.08 -13.77
CA ASP A 48 4.09 2.90 -14.01
C ASP A 48 3.75 4.35 -14.37
N ILE A 49 2.56 4.58 -14.93
CA ILE A 49 2.10 5.89 -15.39
C ILE A 49 1.48 6.71 -14.25
N HIS A 50 0.64 6.07 -13.43
CA HIS A 50 -0.19 6.76 -12.43
C HIS A 50 0.27 6.52 -11.00
N GLY A 51 1.19 5.57 -10.77
CA GLY A 51 1.75 5.24 -9.47
C GLY A 51 0.77 4.63 -8.48
N ASN A 52 -0.44 4.28 -8.93
CA ASN A 52 -1.48 3.65 -8.13
C ASN A 52 -1.52 2.14 -8.35
N PHE A 53 -2.04 1.42 -7.36
CA PHE A 53 -2.23 -0.02 -7.45
C PHE A 53 -3.51 -0.36 -8.23
N ILE A 54 -3.36 -1.22 -9.22
CA ILE A 54 -4.44 -1.76 -10.05
C ILE A 54 -4.71 -3.19 -9.60
N ARG A 55 -5.83 -3.38 -8.90
CA ARG A 55 -6.30 -4.69 -8.45
C ARG A 55 -6.76 -5.53 -9.64
N MET A 56 -6.30 -6.77 -9.71
CA MET A 56 -6.77 -7.78 -10.65
C MET A 56 -7.85 -8.67 -10.00
N PHE A 57 -7.54 -9.22 -8.82
CA PHE A 57 -8.46 -10.05 -8.03
C PHE A 57 -8.07 -10.04 -6.55
N ASN A 58 -8.87 -10.65 -5.68
CA ASN A 58 -8.54 -10.89 -4.27
C ASN A 58 -8.51 -12.40 -4.00
N VAL A 59 -7.45 -12.90 -3.36
CA VAL A 59 -7.29 -14.34 -3.12
C VAL A 59 -8.33 -14.93 -2.16
N HIS A 60 -9.08 -14.13 -1.41
CA HIS A 60 -10.06 -14.60 -0.44
C HIS A 60 -11.48 -14.69 -0.99
N LEU A 61 -11.77 -14.05 -2.12
CA LEU A 61 -13.13 -13.90 -2.62
C LEU A 61 -13.48 -15.02 -3.59
N ALA A 62 -14.69 -15.54 -3.47
CA ALA A 62 -15.27 -16.44 -4.45
C ALA A 62 -15.44 -15.72 -5.80
N PRO A 63 -15.33 -16.43 -6.94
CA PRO A 63 -15.57 -15.84 -8.26
C PRO A 63 -16.91 -15.10 -8.34
N GLY A 64 -16.90 -13.89 -8.90
CA GLY A 64 -18.09 -13.05 -9.05
C GLY A 64 -18.60 -12.34 -7.79
N ALA A 65 -17.99 -12.55 -6.61
CA ALA A 65 -18.42 -11.93 -5.36
C ALA A 65 -17.69 -10.59 -5.08
N ASP A 66 -18.39 -9.57 -4.59
CA ASP A 66 -17.81 -8.28 -4.15
C ASP A 66 -16.80 -7.65 -5.13
N GLY A 67 -17.14 -7.66 -6.43
CA GLY A 67 -16.26 -7.13 -7.47
C GLY A 67 -15.01 -7.99 -7.72
N GLN A 68 -15.03 -9.26 -7.32
CA GLN A 68 -14.16 -10.30 -7.85
C GLN A 68 -14.55 -10.59 -9.30
N PRO A 69 -13.58 -10.77 -10.22
CA PRO A 69 -13.86 -11.26 -11.56
C PRO A 69 -14.61 -12.61 -11.54
N SER A 70 -15.29 -12.92 -12.65
CA SER A 70 -15.87 -14.24 -12.87
C SER A 70 -14.77 -15.30 -13.05
N ALA A 71 -15.14 -16.58 -12.90
CA ALA A 71 -14.18 -17.69 -12.86
C ALA A 71 -13.31 -17.79 -14.13
N ASP A 72 -13.87 -17.43 -15.29
CA ASP A 72 -13.20 -17.38 -16.59
C ASP A 72 -12.18 -16.23 -16.74
N SER A 73 -12.24 -15.25 -15.84
CA SER A 73 -11.32 -14.10 -15.78
C SER A 73 -10.33 -14.21 -14.62
N LEU A 74 -10.27 -15.36 -13.96
CA LEU A 74 -9.33 -15.68 -12.88
C LEU A 74 -8.26 -16.67 -13.38
N PRO A 75 -7.14 -16.82 -12.65
CA PRO A 75 -6.13 -17.83 -12.99
C PRO A 75 -6.72 -19.24 -13.08
N ASP A 76 -6.12 -20.09 -13.91
CA ASP A 76 -6.51 -21.49 -14.03
C ASP A 76 -6.45 -22.19 -12.67
N ASN A 77 -7.48 -22.97 -12.36
CA ASN A 77 -7.65 -23.66 -11.08
C ASN A 77 -7.63 -22.72 -9.85
N PHE A 78 -8.05 -21.45 -10.01
CA PHE A 78 -8.15 -20.53 -8.89
C PHE A 78 -9.04 -21.09 -7.77
N GLU A 79 -8.45 -21.24 -6.59
CA GLU A 79 -9.15 -21.58 -5.35
C GLU A 79 -9.00 -20.46 -4.33
N PRO A 80 -10.10 -19.97 -3.72
CA PRO A 80 -10.00 -18.95 -2.69
C PRO A 80 -9.21 -19.42 -1.47
N LEU A 81 -8.21 -18.63 -1.06
CA LEU A 81 -7.50 -18.81 0.19
C LEU A 81 -8.40 -18.43 1.38
N VAL A 82 -8.54 -19.34 2.35
CA VAL A 82 -9.31 -19.08 3.57
C VAL A 82 -8.83 -17.81 4.29
N ARG A 83 -9.71 -16.82 4.43
CA ARG A 83 -9.43 -15.56 5.14
C ARG A 83 -9.35 -15.81 6.64
N ARG A 84 -8.12 -15.82 7.17
CA ARG A 84 -7.85 -15.89 8.62
C ARG A 84 -7.99 -14.51 9.27
N PRO A 85 -8.07 -14.43 10.62
CA PRO A 85 -8.18 -13.14 11.31
C PRO A 85 -7.12 -12.12 10.88
N ILE A 86 -7.59 -10.91 10.59
CA ILE A 86 -6.77 -9.73 10.30
C ILE A 86 -6.82 -8.82 11.51
N SER A 87 -5.65 -8.42 12.00
CA SER A 87 -5.54 -7.48 13.11
C SER A 87 -5.58 -6.06 12.60
N LEU A 88 -6.34 -5.19 13.27
CA LEU A 88 -6.27 -3.74 13.09
C LEU A 88 -5.35 -3.17 14.16
N ILE A 89 -4.29 -2.50 13.74
CA ILE A 89 -3.31 -1.83 14.57
C ILE A 89 -3.35 -0.34 14.22
N PHE A 90 -3.22 0.52 15.22
CA PHE A 90 -3.10 1.96 15.01
C PHE A 90 -1.63 2.37 15.14
N ASP A 91 -1.08 2.96 14.09
CA ASP A 91 0.27 3.52 14.09
C ASP A 91 0.19 5.05 14.20
N GLN A 92 0.94 5.61 15.14
CA GLN A 92 1.03 7.05 15.39
C GLN A 92 2.22 7.69 14.69
N THR A 93 2.94 6.96 13.83
CA THR A 93 4.10 7.46 13.09
C THR A 93 3.63 8.56 12.13
N PRO A 94 3.95 9.84 12.37
CA PRO A 94 3.37 10.93 11.59
C PRO A 94 4.04 11.07 10.22
N ILE A 95 5.32 10.69 10.12
CA ILE A 95 6.15 10.89 8.93
C ILE A 95 7.10 9.71 8.75
N PHE A 96 7.05 9.11 7.57
CA PHE A 96 8.07 8.21 7.04
C PHE A 96 8.97 8.97 6.07
N LYS A 97 10.27 8.70 6.09
CA LYS A 97 11.25 9.44 5.28
C LYS A 97 12.39 8.55 4.85
N SER A 98 12.95 8.83 3.67
CA SER A 98 14.17 8.17 3.20
C SER A 98 15.39 8.56 4.05
N ARG A 99 16.47 7.77 3.96
CA ARG A 99 17.69 7.98 4.77
C ARG A 99 18.38 9.31 4.45
N SER A 100 18.26 9.81 3.23
CA SER A 100 18.80 11.10 2.80
C SER A 100 18.02 12.30 3.35
N VAL A 101 16.83 12.10 3.94
CA VAL A 101 15.94 13.17 4.38
C VAL A 101 15.95 13.33 5.91
N SER A 102 16.11 14.58 6.34
CA SER A 102 15.99 15.02 7.72
C SER A 102 14.84 16.01 7.88
N ALA A 103 14.02 15.82 8.91
CA ALA A 103 12.92 16.74 9.25
C ALA A 103 13.36 17.62 10.43
N LYS A 104 13.19 18.94 10.30
CA LYS A 104 13.46 19.94 11.34
C LYS A 104 12.13 20.61 11.70
N GLY A 105 11.83 20.71 13.01
CA GLY A 105 10.73 21.57 13.48
C GLY A 105 9.43 20.89 13.90
N ALA A 106 9.38 19.57 14.12
CA ALA A 106 8.20 18.94 14.74
C ALA A 106 8.12 19.30 16.25
N LYS A 107 7.77 20.56 16.58
CA LYS A 107 7.31 20.90 17.93
C LYS A 107 5.88 20.39 18.03
N ALA A 108 5.76 19.20 18.62
CA ALA A 108 4.52 18.51 18.88
C ALA A 108 3.54 19.40 19.65
N GLY A 109 2.38 19.64 19.05
CA GLY A 109 1.24 20.30 19.65
C GLY A 109 0.00 19.96 18.84
N VAL A 110 -0.65 18.86 19.22
CA VAL A 110 -2.00 18.44 18.82
C VAL A 110 -2.16 17.92 17.38
N GLY A 111 -2.21 16.58 17.24
CA GLY A 111 -2.88 15.83 16.16
C GLY A 111 -2.23 15.89 14.77
N GLY A 112 -1.47 14.86 14.40
CA GLY A 112 -0.99 14.66 13.02
C GLY A 112 0.03 15.68 12.48
N PRO A 113 0.68 15.36 11.35
CA PRO A 113 1.81 16.15 10.83
C PRO A 113 1.44 17.54 10.28
N PHE A 114 0.16 17.88 10.13
CA PHE A 114 -0.28 19.09 9.41
C PHE A 114 -1.44 19.87 10.03
N LEU A 115 -1.94 19.53 11.23
CA LEU A 115 -2.97 20.36 11.87
C LEU A 115 -2.32 21.60 12.49
N GLY A 116 -2.06 22.61 11.65
CA GLY A 116 -1.66 23.97 12.07
C GLY A 116 -0.16 24.24 12.23
N GLY A 117 0.71 23.26 11.96
CA GLY A 117 2.17 23.41 12.02
C GLY A 117 2.84 23.36 10.64
N SER A 118 4.03 23.96 10.52
CA SER A 118 4.92 23.78 9.36
C SER A 118 6.04 22.81 9.70
N VAL A 119 6.31 21.85 8.81
CA VAL A 119 7.44 20.93 8.92
C VAL A 119 8.46 21.31 7.85
N ALA A 120 9.70 21.58 8.25
CA ALA A 120 10.79 21.82 7.32
C ALA A 120 11.54 20.53 7.08
N PHE A 121 11.91 20.28 5.82
CA PHE A 121 12.72 19.13 5.44
C PHE A 121 14.04 19.60 4.82
N SER A 122 15.08 18.80 5.01
CA SER A 122 16.39 18.97 4.38
C SER A 122 16.85 17.63 3.84
N ALA A 123 17.49 17.62 2.69
CA ALA A 123 18.01 16.41 2.06
C ALA A 123 19.54 16.52 1.91
N SER A 124 20.25 15.42 2.14
CA SER A 124 21.69 15.30 1.89
C SER A 124 22.01 14.75 0.49
N SER A 125 20.99 14.44 -0.31
CA SER A 125 21.09 13.93 -1.67
C SER A 125 20.12 14.69 -2.57
N GLU A 126 20.37 14.68 -3.88
CA GLU A 126 19.45 15.18 -4.90
C GLU A 126 18.12 14.43 -4.90
N HIS A 127 18.09 13.20 -4.36
CA HIS A 127 16.91 12.36 -4.29
C HIS A 127 16.53 12.02 -2.83
N GLY A 128 15.23 12.03 -2.56
CA GLY A 128 14.68 11.66 -1.27
C GLY A 128 13.15 11.57 -1.34
N ALA A 129 12.56 10.84 -0.40
CA ALA A 129 11.13 10.61 -0.34
C ALA A 129 10.60 10.82 1.08
N ILE A 130 9.39 11.38 1.17
CA ILE A 130 8.66 11.58 2.41
C ILE A 130 7.24 11.06 2.19
N LEU A 131 6.72 10.32 3.15
CA LEU A 131 5.31 10.00 3.27
C LEU A 131 4.83 10.59 4.60
N ALA A 132 3.97 11.59 4.53
CA ALA A 132 3.32 12.13 5.70
C ALA A 132 1.89 11.60 5.75
N ALA A 133 1.53 11.00 6.88
CA ALA A 133 0.30 10.23 7.01
C ALA A 133 -0.66 10.92 8.00
N PRO A 134 -1.98 10.73 7.83
CA PRO A 134 -2.94 11.13 8.86
C PRO A 134 -2.65 10.40 10.17
N ASP A 135 -2.99 11.02 11.30
CA ASP A 135 -2.82 10.45 12.64
C ASP A 135 -4.21 10.22 13.27
N PRO A 136 -4.58 8.97 13.62
CA PRO A 136 -3.77 7.75 13.52
C PRO A 136 -3.83 7.08 12.13
N ILE A 137 -2.81 6.27 11.82
CA ILE A 137 -2.79 5.38 10.65
C ILE A 137 -3.42 4.04 11.02
N GLU A 138 -4.39 3.60 10.24
CA GLU A 138 -4.92 2.23 10.32
C GLU A 138 -4.03 1.25 9.57
N CYS A 139 -3.57 0.21 10.29
CA CYS A 139 -2.72 -0.85 9.76
C CYS A 139 -3.44 -2.19 9.87
N TYR A 140 -3.70 -2.83 8.73
CA TYR A 140 -4.34 -4.15 8.66
C TYR A 140 -3.28 -5.23 8.48
N ASP A 141 -3.03 -6.05 9.51
CA ASP A 141 -1.97 -7.06 9.52
C ASP A 141 -2.51 -8.49 9.45
N ALA A 142 -2.11 -9.19 8.41
CA ALA A 142 -2.41 -10.61 8.21
C ALA A 142 -1.52 -11.46 9.14
N GLN A 143 -2.11 -12.00 10.19
CA GLN A 143 -1.37 -12.76 11.21
C GLN A 143 -0.74 -14.06 10.68
N HIS A 144 -1.32 -14.62 9.62
CA HIS A 144 -0.89 -15.92 9.08
C HIS A 144 -0.10 -15.78 7.77
N LYS A 145 1.01 -15.02 7.81
CA LYS A 145 1.86 -14.73 6.63
C LYS A 145 2.29 -15.98 5.86
N LEU A 146 2.50 -17.10 6.55
CA LEU A 146 2.90 -18.35 5.92
C LEU A 146 1.88 -18.89 4.91
N SER A 147 0.57 -18.74 5.15
CA SER A 147 -0.43 -19.23 4.19
C SER A 147 -0.43 -18.42 2.90
N TYR A 148 -0.22 -17.10 2.98
CA TYR A 148 -0.07 -16.26 1.78
C TYR A 148 1.19 -16.66 1.01
N LYS A 149 2.30 -16.95 1.70
CA LYS A 149 3.53 -17.41 1.06
C LYS A 149 3.34 -18.76 0.37
N THR A 150 2.75 -19.74 1.04
CA THR A 150 2.45 -21.06 0.45
C THR A 150 1.51 -20.93 -0.74
N TYR A 151 0.47 -20.10 -0.62
CA TYR A 151 -0.47 -19.86 -1.70
C TYR A 151 0.22 -19.21 -2.91
N ALA A 152 1.04 -18.18 -2.69
CA ALA A 152 1.81 -17.54 -3.76
C ALA A 152 2.78 -18.52 -4.43
N MET A 153 3.51 -19.33 -3.66
CA MET A 153 4.43 -20.34 -4.20
C MET A 153 3.73 -21.42 -5.04
N ALA A 154 2.46 -21.74 -4.74
CA ALA A 154 1.71 -22.74 -5.49
C ALA A 154 1.16 -22.21 -6.83
N HIS A 155 1.08 -20.89 -7.02
CA HIS A 155 0.41 -20.26 -8.15
C HIS A 155 1.29 -19.30 -8.96
N ILE A 156 2.50 -19.02 -8.50
CA ILE A 156 3.51 -18.30 -9.29
C ILE A 156 4.33 -19.37 -10.01
N GLU A 157 4.13 -19.50 -11.33
CA GLU A 157 5.07 -20.24 -12.18
C GLU A 157 6.44 -19.54 -12.15
N GLU A 158 7.53 -20.33 -12.13
CA GLU A 158 8.90 -19.82 -12.28
C GLU A 158 9.18 -19.31 -13.69
#